data_AF-A0A2T3PFS0-F1
#
_entry.id   AF-A0A2T3PFS0-F1
#
_cell.length_a   1.000
_cell.length_b   1.000
_cell.length_c   1.000
_cell.angle_alpha   90.00
_cell.angle_beta   90.00
_cell.angle_gamma   90.00
#
_symmetry.space_group_name_H-M   'P 1'
#
loop_
_entity.id
_entity.type
_entity.pdbx_description
1 polymer ?
#
loop_
_entity_poly.entity_id
_entity_poly.type
_entity_poly.pdbx_seq_one_letter_code
_entity_poly.pdbx_strand_id
1 'polypeptide(L)'
;MTTFHELLGTDDNCSKAEIKKRYRQLSMKLHPDKEGSQALMRILSLAYQQVNKGNGKEKCSEVTIKSDLNNKAQRQQTVDLKKQVTLLIKEKTQLQALIERYQQEVAHAYNAGENSARQTLVLLQTTNNGLNEQLVLLQRQIDSSESNGCLSENTFKKKCIAMVSVALVVIMLAGGGIWYYQAQHSPSLVLIPVPVTVQVKSVSTTPPATVANVDVVHNADKIMMTDTVGLWQQRYYEGTRQPYIAVRSIDGSYIVKDCEGTFSYYSNHSHHSTRVPANLIFSANDRQFSVYRIPYGNGSSHQQWLNSQSLSINKNIFSNNGYKSSSLALASVCNNTVPF
;
A
#
# COMPACT_ATOMS: atom_id res chain seq x y z
N MET A 1 -14.45 70.47 13.53
CA MET A 1 -13.25 69.70 13.95
C MET A 1 -13.61 69.03 15.26
N THR A 2 -13.55 67.70 15.34
CA THR A 2 -14.07 66.95 16.50
C THR A 2 -13.09 66.97 17.67
N THR A 3 -13.58 67.31 18.87
CA THR A 3 -12.82 67.24 20.14
C THR A 3 -13.03 65.89 20.85
N PHE A 4 -12.23 65.56 21.87
CA PHE A 4 -12.41 64.31 22.61
C PHE A 4 -13.70 64.27 23.43
N HIS A 5 -14.17 65.42 23.92
CA HIS A 5 -15.49 65.56 24.53
C HIS A 5 -16.61 65.24 23.53
N GLU A 6 -16.52 65.80 22.32
CA GLU A 6 -17.47 65.55 21.24
C GLU A 6 -17.48 64.07 20.80
N LEU A 7 -16.33 63.41 20.80
CA LEU A 7 -16.17 62.00 20.47
C LEU A 7 -16.80 61.04 21.51
N LEU A 8 -16.89 61.45 22.78
CA LEU A 8 -17.59 60.70 23.83
C LEU A 8 -19.05 61.15 24.00
N GLY A 9 -19.48 62.20 23.30
CA GLY A 9 -20.78 62.83 23.50
C GLY A 9 -20.93 63.45 24.89
N THR A 10 -19.87 64.05 25.43
CA THR A 10 -19.82 64.75 26.72
C THR A 10 -19.37 66.21 26.53
N ASP A 11 -19.45 67.02 27.59
CA ASP A 11 -18.97 68.40 27.62
C ASP A 11 -18.04 68.65 28.83
N ASP A 12 -17.48 69.85 28.90
CA ASP A 12 -16.57 70.27 29.99
C ASP A 12 -17.25 70.38 31.36
N ASN A 13 -18.59 70.42 31.40
CA ASN A 13 -19.39 70.52 32.62
C ASN A 13 -19.77 69.13 33.17
N CYS A 14 -19.56 68.07 32.38
CA CYS A 14 -19.83 66.70 32.80
C CYS A 14 -18.90 66.27 33.95
N SER A 15 -19.50 65.68 34.98
CA SER A 15 -18.72 65.07 36.06
C SER A 15 -17.91 63.86 35.56
N LYS A 16 -16.80 63.54 36.23
CA LYS A 16 -16.00 62.33 35.93
C LYS A 16 -16.84 61.04 35.97
N ALA A 17 -17.84 60.99 36.85
CA ALA A 17 -18.77 59.86 36.96
C ALA A 17 -19.64 59.72 35.69
N GLU A 18 -20.07 60.83 35.13
CA GLU A 18 -20.89 60.89 33.92
C GLU A 18 -20.09 60.53 32.66
N ILE A 19 -18.86 61.01 32.56
CA ILE A 19 -17.91 60.65 31.48
C ILE A 19 -17.65 59.14 31.49
N LYS A 20 -17.43 58.54 32.66
CA LYS A 20 -17.25 57.09 32.82
C LYS A 20 -18.50 56.29 32.44
N LYS A 21 -19.69 56.80 32.79
CA LYS A 21 -20.97 56.18 32.44
C LYS A 21 -21.17 56.16 30.91
N ARG A 22 -20.90 57.28 30.24
CA ARG A 22 -20.99 57.42 28.77
C ARG A 22 -19.98 56.52 28.06
N TYR A 23 -18.74 56.48 28.52
CA TYR A 23 -17.73 55.56 27.99
C TYR A 23 -18.17 54.10 28.09
N ARG A 24 -18.71 53.66 29.23
CA ARG A 24 -19.19 52.28 29.41
C ARG A 24 -20.33 51.94 28.44
N GLN A 25 -21.27 52.86 28.24
CA GLN A 25 -22.38 52.67 27.31
C GLN A 25 -21.90 52.57 25.85
N LEU A 26 -20.96 53.42 25.44
CA LEU A 26 -20.38 53.41 24.10
C LEU A 26 -19.50 52.18 23.88
N SER A 27 -18.71 51.79 24.88
CA SER A 27 -17.86 50.61 24.85
C SER A 27 -18.66 49.32 24.66
N MET A 28 -19.82 49.19 25.31
CA MET A 28 -20.70 48.05 25.12
C MET A 28 -21.34 47.99 23.73
N LYS A 29 -21.59 49.14 23.10
CA LYS A 29 -22.18 49.22 21.75
C LYS A 29 -21.15 49.04 20.65
N LEU A 30 -19.93 49.55 20.86
CA LEU A 30 -18.83 49.53 19.88
C LEU A 30 -17.85 48.39 20.14
N HIS A 31 -18.25 47.38 20.92
CA HIS A 31 -17.41 46.22 21.19
C HIS A 31 -17.28 45.37 19.90
N PRO A 32 -16.07 44.90 19.55
CA PRO A 32 -15.85 44.09 18.35
C PRO A 32 -16.72 42.83 18.29
N ASP A 33 -17.06 42.26 19.44
CA ASP A 33 -17.89 41.04 19.52
C ASP A 33 -19.38 41.25 19.23
N LYS A 34 -19.87 42.50 19.16
CA LYS A 34 -21.31 42.80 19.10
C LYS A 34 -21.76 43.64 17.90
N GLU A 35 -20.83 44.06 17.02
CA GLU A 35 -20.99 44.85 15.76
C GLU A 35 -20.00 46.03 15.65
N GLY A 36 -19.20 46.30 16.69
CA GLY A 36 -18.21 47.37 16.66
C GLY A 36 -16.93 47.02 15.87
N SER A 37 -16.10 48.01 15.59
CA SER A 37 -14.76 47.79 15.01
C SER A 37 -13.67 47.95 16.07
N GLN A 38 -12.62 47.13 15.98
CA GLN A 38 -11.46 47.23 16.88
C GLN A 38 -10.80 48.62 16.81
N ALA A 39 -10.87 49.27 15.65
CA ALA A 39 -10.39 50.64 15.45
C ALA A 39 -11.23 51.67 16.23
N LEU A 40 -12.56 51.59 16.15
CA LEU A 40 -13.47 52.49 16.87
C LEU A 40 -13.34 52.34 18.39
N MET A 41 -13.21 51.11 18.89
CA MET A 41 -13.00 50.87 20.32
C MET A 41 -11.69 51.46 20.83
N ARG A 42 -10.62 51.44 20.03
CA ARG A 42 -9.35 52.09 20.36
C ARG A 42 -9.49 53.61 20.39
N ILE A 43 -10.15 54.20 19.39
CA ILE A 43 -10.41 55.64 19.33
C ILE A 43 -11.24 56.11 20.55
N LEU A 44 -12.28 55.35 20.92
CA LEU A 44 -13.11 55.61 22.10
C LEU A 44 -12.29 55.55 23.41
N SER A 45 -11.42 54.54 23.54
CA SER A 45 -10.57 54.37 24.72
C SER A 45 -9.57 55.51 24.88
N LEU A 46 -8.99 55.97 23.76
CA LEU A 46 -8.08 57.11 23.74
C LEU A 46 -8.80 58.40 24.13
N ALA A 47 -10.02 58.64 23.62
CA ALA A 47 -10.81 59.81 23.98
C ALA A 47 -11.10 59.87 25.48
N TYR A 48 -11.50 58.75 26.09
CA TYR A 48 -11.75 58.66 27.53
C TYR A 48 -10.48 58.94 28.36
N GLN A 49 -9.32 58.44 27.90
CA GLN A 49 -8.04 58.72 28.56
C GLN A 49 -7.67 60.20 28.49
N GLN A 50 -7.85 60.84 27.33
CA GLN A 50 -7.51 62.26 27.17
C GLN A 50 -8.45 63.18 27.96
N VAL A 51 -9.75 62.89 27.97
CA VAL A 51 -10.72 63.63 28.79
C VAL A 51 -10.39 63.50 30.29
N ASN A 52 -10.02 62.30 30.76
CA ASN A 52 -9.61 62.12 32.16
C ASN A 52 -8.31 62.84 32.54
N LYS A 53 -7.43 63.09 31.58
CA LYS A 53 -6.20 63.87 31.76
C LYS A 53 -6.43 65.39 31.73
N GLY A 54 -7.65 65.84 31.42
CA GLY A 54 -7.99 67.26 31.28
C GLY A 54 -7.87 67.79 29.86
N ASN A 55 -7.52 66.95 28.89
CA ASN A 55 -7.27 67.31 27.50
C ASN A 55 -8.53 67.22 26.62
N GLY A 56 -9.73 67.28 27.21
CA GLY A 56 -10.98 67.00 26.50
C GLY A 56 -11.31 67.95 25.35
N LYS A 57 -10.82 69.20 25.41
CA LYS A 57 -11.00 70.24 24.38
C LYS A 57 -9.99 70.16 23.23
N GLU A 58 -8.97 69.31 23.35
CA GLU A 58 -7.97 69.14 22.29
C GLU A 58 -8.60 68.47 21.06
N LYS A 59 -8.09 68.82 19.88
CA LYS A 59 -8.58 68.28 18.60
C LYS A 59 -8.08 66.85 18.42
N CYS A 60 -8.97 65.94 18.02
CA CYS A 60 -8.60 64.53 17.79
C CYS A 60 -7.59 64.34 16.64
N SER A 61 -7.37 65.37 15.80
CA SER A 61 -6.44 65.34 14.66
C SER A 61 -4.96 65.20 15.04
N GLU A 62 -4.60 65.36 16.31
CA GLU A 62 -3.20 65.38 16.78
C GLU A 62 -2.76 64.07 17.47
N VAL A 63 -3.63 63.06 17.52
CA VAL A 63 -3.29 61.76 18.14
C VAL A 63 -2.51 60.90 17.16
N THR A 64 -1.19 61.09 17.15
CA THR A 64 -0.28 60.07 16.67
C THR A 64 -0.49 58.82 17.52
N ILE A 65 -1.10 57.78 16.93
CA ILE A 65 -1.20 56.45 17.54
C ILE A 65 0.24 55.91 17.68
N LYS A 66 0.93 56.29 18.75
CA LYS A 66 2.26 55.77 19.09
C LYS A 66 2.09 54.34 19.59
N SER A 67 2.05 53.41 18.64
CA SER A 67 2.11 51.97 18.86
C SER A 67 3.54 51.51 19.22
N ASP A 68 4.21 52.19 20.15
CA ASP A 68 5.63 51.95 20.43
C ASP A 68 5.89 50.69 21.28
N LEU A 69 4.86 50.15 21.95
CA LEU A 69 4.97 48.91 22.73
C LEU A 69 4.70 47.63 21.90
N ASN A 70 3.93 47.71 20.80
CA ASN A 70 3.69 46.57 19.91
C ASN A 70 4.85 46.30 18.92
N ASN A 71 5.72 47.28 18.68
CA ASN A 71 6.74 47.19 17.63
C ASN A 71 7.91 46.24 17.96
N LYS A 72 8.32 46.08 19.23
CA LYS A 72 9.44 45.18 19.58
C LYS A 72 9.05 43.71 19.55
N ALA A 73 7.91 43.35 20.14
CA ALA A 73 7.40 41.98 20.14
C ALA A 73 7.06 41.51 18.70
N GLN A 74 6.44 42.38 17.90
CA GLN A 74 6.11 42.06 16.51
C GLN A 74 7.35 41.94 15.61
N ARG A 75 8.39 42.75 15.84
CA ARG A 75 9.69 42.59 15.15
C ARG A 75 10.35 41.26 15.52
N GLN A 76 10.38 40.90 16.80
CA GLN A 76 10.94 39.62 17.24
C GLN A 76 10.19 38.42 16.63
N GLN A 77 8.86 38.47 16.63
CA GLN A 77 8.02 37.45 16.00
C GLN A 77 8.26 37.34 14.50
N THR A 78 8.42 38.45 13.78
CA THR A 78 8.74 38.42 12.33
C THR A 78 10.14 37.85 12.05
N VAL A 79 11.10 38.02 12.95
CA VAL A 79 12.45 37.44 12.79
C VAL A 79 12.40 35.93 13.01
N ASP A 80 11.72 35.45 14.06
CA ASP A 80 11.58 34.02 14.33
C ASP A 80 10.75 33.30 13.26
N LEU A 81 9.69 33.94 12.76
CA LEU A 81 8.90 33.41 11.66
C LEU A 81 9.72 33.31 10.37
N LYS A 82 10.55 34.32 10.06
CA LYS A 82 11.48 34.26 8.92
C LYS A 82 12.48 33.11 9.05
N LYS A 83 13.01 32.86 10.26
CA LYS A 83 13.90 31.72 10.49
C LYS A 83 13.20 30.38 10.26
N GLN A 84 11.96 30.21 10.73
CA GLN A 84 11.18 29.00 10.47
C GLN A 84 10.91 28.80 8.98
N VAL A 85 10.53 29.85 8.26
CA VAL A 85 10.32 29.77 6.81
C VAL A 85 11.59 29.32 6.09
N THR A 86 12.76 29.86 6.45
CA THR A 86 14.03 29.43 5.85
C THR A 86 14.36 27.97 6.17
N LEU A 87 14.09 27.51 7.40
CA LEU A 87 14.27 26.10 7.77
C LEU A 87 13.35 25.18 6.97
N LEU A 88 12.07 25.54 6.86
CA LEU A 88 11.09 24.76 6.09
C LEU A 88 11.42 24.72 4.59
N ILE A 89 11.92 25.83 4.02
CA ILE A 89 12.41 25.85 2.64
C ILE A 89 13.58 24.87 2.48
N LYS A 90 14.52 24.84 3.44
CA LYS A 90 15.66 23.91 3.40
C LYS A 90 15.22 22.45 3.53
N GLU A 91 14.27 22.14 4.39
CA GLU A 91 13.74 20.78 4.54
C GLU A 91 12.99 20.35 3.27
N LYS A 92 12.17 21.25 2.70
CA LYS A 92 11.47 21.00 1.45
C LYS A 92 12.45 20.67 0.31
N THR A 93 13.54 21.43 0.17
CA THR A 93 14.53 21.16 -0.88
C THR A 93 15.26 19.83 -0.65
N GLN A 94 15.54 19.47 0.59
CA GLN A 94 16.12 18.15 0.92
C GLN A 94 15.16 17.00 0.58
N LEU A 95 13.88 17.12 0.93
CA LEU A 95 12.86 16.12 0.58
C LEU A 95 12.67 16.01 -0.94
N GLN A 96 12.69 17.13 -1.65
CA GLN A 96 12.60 17.14 -3.11
C GLN A 96 13.76 16.36 -3.75
N ALA A 97 14.99 16.62 -3.31
CA ALA A 97 16.19 15.91 -3.79
C ALA A 97 16.15 14.41 -3.45
N LEU A 98 15.55 14.05 -2.31
CA LEU A 98 15.37 12.64 -1.93
C LEU A 98 14.37 11.93 -2.84
N ILE A 99 13.24 12.57 -3.16
CA ILE A 99 12.25 12.03 -4.09
C ILE A 99 12.88 11.80 -5.48
N GLU A 100 13.66 12.76 -5.98
CA GLU A 100 14.34 12.63 -7.28
C GLU A 100 15.31 11.45 -7.31
N ARG A 101 16.08 11.23 -6.23
CA ARG A 101 16.97 10.05 -6.13
C ARG A 101 16.19 8.75 -6.16
N TYR A 102 15.11 8.64 -5.37
CA TYR A 102 14.30 7.42 -5.37
C TYR A 102 13.64 7.17 -6.72
N GLN A 103 13.19 8.22 -7.42
CA GLN A 103 12.66 8.08 -8.77
C GLN A 103 13.72 7.58 -9.76
N GLN A 104 14.95 8.09 -9.70
CA GLN A 104 16.06 7.61 -10.52
C GLN A 104 16.42 6.15 -10.21
N GLU A 105 16.45 5.76 -8.94
CA GLU A 105 16.75 4.39 -8.52
C GLU A 105 15.69 3.40 -9.04
N VAL A 106 14.40 3.75 -8.93
CA VAL A 106 13.30 2.93 -9.47
C VAL A 106 13.38 2.85 -11.00
N ALA A 107 13.67 3.95 -11.69
CA ALA A 107 13.80 3.95 -13.15
C ALA A 107 14.97 3.06 -13.61
N HIS A 108 16.11 3.12 -12.91
CA HIS A 108 17.26 2.26 -13.20
C HIS A 108 16.94 0.78 -12.95
N ALA A 109 16.30 0.45 -11.82
CA ALA A 109 15.89 -0.91 -11.50
C ALA A 109 14.86 -1.46 -12.51
N TYR A 110 13.91 -0.63 -12.95
CA TYR A 110 12.93 -0.97 -13.98
C TYR A 110 13.61 -1.29 -15.32
N ASN A 111 14.47 -0.39 -15.81
CA ASN A 111 15.18 -0.59 -17.08
C ASN A 111 16.12 -1.80 -17.02
N ALA A 112 16.79 -2.03 -15.89
CA ALA A 112 17.62 -3.21 -15.68
C ALA A 112 16.80 -4.50 -15.72
N GLY A 113 15.63 -4.53 -15.06
CA GLY A 113 14.70 -5.65 -15.10
C GLY A 113 14.15 -5.91 -16.52
N GLU A 114 13.78 -4.86 -17.25
CA GLU A 114 13.30 -4.98 -18.63
C GLU A 114 14.38 -5.55 -19.56
N ASN A 115 15.62 -5.07 -19.46
CA ASN A 115 16.75 -5.59 -20.23
C ASN A 115 17.03 -7.06 -19.92
N SER A 116 16.97 -7.45 -18.65
CA SER A 116 17.11 -8.85 -18.24
C SER A 116 16.00 -9.73 -18.83
N ALA A 117 14.74 -9.28 -18.75
CA ALA A 117 13.61 -10.00 -19.32
C ALA A 117 13.72 -10.17 -20.85
N ARG A 118 14.17 -9.11 -21.56
CA ARG A 118 14.43 -9.17 -23.01
C ARG A 118 15.53 -10.18 -23.34
N GLN A 119 16.62 -10.22 -22.56
CA GLN A 119 17.67 -11.23 -22.74
C GLN A 119 17.16 -12.65 -22.53
N THR A 120 16.33 -12.88 -21.50
CA THR A 120 15.70 -14.18 -21.26
C THR A 120 14.78 -14.58 -22.40
N LEU A 121 13.98 -13.65 -22.94
CA LEU A 121 13.11 -13.93 -24.09
C LEU A 121 13.91 -14.31 -25.33
N VAL A 122 14.98 -13.59 -25.65
CA VAL A 122 15.87 -13.94 -26.77
C VAL A 122 16.48 -15.32 -26.58
N LEU A 123 16.94 -15.64 -25.37
CA LEU A 123 17.47 -16.97 -25.05
C LEU A 123 16.41 -18.07 -25.22
N LEU A 124 15.18 -17.85 -24.76
CA LEU A 124 14.08 -18.81 -24.92
C LEU A 124 13.68 -18.99 -26.39
N GLN A 125 13.78 -17.95 -27.21
CA GLN A 125 13.55 -18.05 -28.65
C GLN A 125 14.64 -18.85 -29.34
N THR A 126 15.91 -18.60 -29.02
CA THR A 126 17.03 -19.34 -29.63
C THR A 126 17.03 -20.81 -29.23
N THR A 127 16.69 -21.14 -27.98
CA THR A 127 16.57 -22.53 -27.55
C THR A 127 15.39 -23.24 -28.22
N ASN A 128 14.23 -22.59 -28.34
CA ASN A 128 13.09 -23.16 -29.08
C ASN A 128 13.43 -23.42 -30.55
N ASN A 129 14.11 -22.48 -31.21
CA ASN A 129 14.54 -22.68 -32.60
C ASN A 129 15.50 -23.87 -32.72
N GLY A 130 16.49 -23.99 -31.82
CA GLY A 130 17.41 -25.12 -31.82
C GLY A 130 16.73 -26.47 -31.54
N LEU A 131 15.76 -26.51 -30.63
CA LEU A 131 14.95 -27.71 -30.40
C LEU A 131 14.12 -28.08 -31.63
N ASN A 132 13.56 -27.10 -32.32
CA ASN A 132 12.78 -27.33 -33.53
C ASN A 132 13.66 -27.89 -34.67
N GLU A 133 14.90 -27.41 -34.82
CA GLU A 133 15.86 -28.00 -35.74
C GLU A 133 16.17 -29.47 -35.39
N GLN A 134 16.36 -29.78 -34.11
CA GLN A 134 16.57 -31.17 -33.67
C GLN A 134 15.37 -32.06 -33.98
N LEU A 135 14.15 -31.57 -33.78
CA LEU A 135 12.93 -32.31 -34.13
C LEU A 135 12.86 -32.61 -35.63
N VAL A 136 13.18 -31.65 -36.49
CA VAL A 136 13.22 -31.85 -37.95
C VAL A 136 14.26 -32.90 -38.35
N LEU A 137 15.44 -32.91 -37.70
CA LEU A 137 16.47 -33.91 -37.96
C LEU A 137 16.03 -35.31 -37.53
N LEU A 138 15.39 -35.44 -36.37
CA LEU A 138 14.84 -36.71 -35.89
C LEU A 138 13.73 -37.23 -36.82
N GLN A 139 12.83 -36.35 -37.28
CA GLN A 139 11.78 -36.72 -38.24
C GLN A 139 12.37 -37.31 -39.52
N ARG A 140 13.40 -36.67 -40.09
CA ARG A 140 14.11 -37.19 -41.28
C ARG A 140 14.80 -38.54 -41.04
N GLN A 141 15.30 -38.79 -39.84
CA GLN A 141 15.87 -40.09 -39.48
C GLN A 141 14.81 -41.18 -39.41
N ILE A 142 13.61 -40.87 -38.91
CA ILE A 142 12.47 -41.78 -38.89
C ILE A 142 12.03 -42.11 -40.33
N ASP A 143 11.81 -41.09 -41.17
CA ASP A 143 11.37 -41.28 -42.57
C ASP A 143 12.38 -42.09 -43.40
N SER A 144 13.69 -41.83 -43.20
CA SER A 144 14.76 -42.60 -43.86
C SER A 144 14.92 -44.02 -43.31
N SER A 145 14.53 -44.27 -42.06
CA SER A 145 14.50 -45.62 -41.49
C SER A 145 13.32 -46.45 -41.99
N GLU A 146 12.16 -45.83 -42.23
CA GLU A 146 11.00 -46.48 -42.87
C GLU A 146 11.29 -46.81 -44.35
N SER A 147 11.96 -45.92 -45.09
CA SER A 147 12.34 -46.19 -46.49
C SER A 147 13.40 -47.29 -46.65
N ASN A 148 14.17 -47.60 -45.61
CA ASN A 148 15.19 -48.66 -45.61
C ASN A 148 14.70 -49.96 -44.95
N GLY A 149 13.40 -50.07 -44.67
CA GLY A 149 12.73 -51.23 -44.09
C GLY A 149 12.60 -52.43 -45.02
N CYS A 150 13.71 -52.93 -45.55
CA CYS A 150 13.84 -54.32 -46.01
C CYS A 150 15.24 -54.84 -45.70
N LEU A 151 15.61 -54.95 -44.42
CA LEU A 151 16.78 -55.74 -44.05
C LEU A 151 16.70 -56.34 -42.64
N SER A 152 16.45 -57.66 -42.63
CA SER A 152 16.80 -58.67 -41.64
C SER A 152 16.60 -58.36 -40.14
N GLU A 153 15.56 -59.00 -39.60
CA GLU A 153 15.06 -59.07 -38.22
C GLU A 153 16.13 -59.38 -37.14
N ASN A 154 17.29 -59.92 -37.55
CA ASN A 154 18.36 -60.32 -36.64
C ASN A 154 19.33 -59.18 -36.25
N THR A 155 19.32 -58.07 -36.97
CA THR A 155 20.23 -56.93 -36.73
C THR A 155 19.65 -55.89 -35.77
N PHE A 156 18.32 -55.79 -35.70
CA PHE A 156 17.60 -54.82 -34.86
C PHE A 156 17.66 -55.20 -33.37
N LYS A 157 17.51 -56.49 -33.03
CA LYS A 157 17.60 -56.99 -31.65
C LYS A 157 18.98 -56.72 -31.02
N LYS A 158 20.07 -56.88 -31.79
CA LYS A 158 21.44 -56.60 -31.30
C LYS A 158 21.69 -55.11 -31.06
N LYS A 159 21.13 -54.22 -31.89
CA LYS A 159 21.27 -52.77 -31.74
C LYS A 159 20.41 -52.21 -30.59
N CYS A 160 19.20 -52.72 -30.39
CA CYS A 160 18.35 -52.32 -29.25
C CYS A 160 18.98 -52.72 -27.90
N ILE A 161 19.56 -53.92 -27.80
CA ILE A 161 20.24 -54.37 -26.57
C ILE A 161 21.47 -53.50 -26.26
N ALA A 162 22.22 -53.10 -27.28
CA ALA A 162 23.38 -52.21 -27.11
C ALA A 162 23.00 -50.76 -26.75
N MET A 163 21.90 -50.23 -27.28
CA MET A 163 21.43 -48.88 -26.95
C MET A 163 20.88 -48.79 -25.52
N VAL A 164 20.16 -49.82 -25.05
CA VAL A 164 19.62 -49.88 -23.69
C VAL A 164 20.73 -50.01 -22.65
N SER A 165 21.80 -50.75 -22.94
CA SER A 165 22.93 -50.88 -22.01
C SER A 165 23.72 -49.57 -21.86
N VAL A 166 23.92 -48.81 -22.94
CA VAL A 166 24.58 -47.49 -22.87
C VAL A 166 23.73 -46.47 -22.12
N ALA A 167 22.41 -46.45 -22.34
CA ALA A 167 21.50 -45.55 -21.61
C ALA A 167 21.50 -45.83 -20.09
N LEU A 168 21.51 -47.10 -19.69
CA LEU A 168 21.58 -47.49 -18.27
C LEU A 168 22.91 -47.08 -17.62
N VAL A 169 24.03 -47.16 -18.34
CA VAL A 169 25.34 -46.72 -17.81
C VAL A 169 25.37 -45.20 -17.62
N VAL A 170 24.79 -44.42 -18.54
CA VAL A 170 24.71 -42.95 -18.41
C VAL A 170 23.80 -42.54 -17.25
N ILE A 171 22.68 -43.23 -17.05
CA ILE A 171 21.76 -42.98 -15.92
C ILE A 171 22.44 -43.31 -14.58
N MET A 172 23.23 -44.39 -14.50
CA MET A 172 23.97 -44.75 -13.29
C MET A 172 25.11 -43.76 -12.97
N LEU A 173 25.81 -43.24 -14.00
CA LEU A 173 26.85 -42.22 -13.81
C LEU A 173 26.27 -40.85 -13.41
N ALA A 174 25.15 -40.44 -14.00
CA ALA A 174 24.48 -39.19 -13.66
C ALA A 174 23.79 -39.26 -12.28
N GLY A 175 23.16 -40.38 -11.94
CA GLY A 175 22.52 -40.60 -10.64
C GLY A 175 23.50 -40.64 -9.47
N GLY A 176 24.68 -41.24 -9.67
CA GLY A 176 25.73 -41.28 -8.64
C GLY A 176 26.34 -39.91 -8.32
N GLY A 177 26.45 -39.03 -9.31
CA GLY A 177 26.97 -37.67 -9.12
C GLY A 177 26.04 -36.77 -8.28
N ILE A 178 24.72 -36.94 -8.43
CA ILE A 178 23.71 -36.15 -7.71
C ILE A 178 23.62 -36.58 -6.23
N TRP A 179 23.76 -37.87 -5.94
CA TRP A 179 23.72 -38.40 -4.57
C TRP A 179 24.97 -38.02 -3.75
N TYR A 180 26.14 -37.97 -4.39
CA TYR A 180 27.39 -37.57 -3.73
C TYR A 180 27.43 -36.06 -3.41
N TYR A 181 26.85 -35.21 -4.26
CA TYR A 181 26.83 -33.75 -4.05
C TYR A 181 25.89 -33.33 -2.91
N GLN A 182 24.78 -34.05 -2.71
CA GLN A 182 23.79 -33.71 -1.69
C GLN A 182 24.22 -34.10 -0.26
N ALA A 183 25.16 -35.03 -0.12
CA ALA A 183 25.69 -35.49 1.17
C ALA A 183 26.71 -34.53 1.80
N GLN A 184 27.34 -33.64 1.02
CA GLN A 184 28.41 -32.75 1.53
C GLN A 184 27.93 -31.35 1.93
N HIS A 185 26.71 -30.90 1.59
CA HIS A 185 26.29 -29.49 1.75
C HIS A 185 24.96 -29.31 2.50
N SER A 186 24.77 -29.99 3.63
CA SER A 186 23.68 -29.69 4.57
C SER A 186 24.14 -28.69 5.64
N PRO A 187 23.62 -27.44 5.70
CA PRO A 187 23.93 -26.52 6.78
C PRO A 187 23.14 -26.90 8.04
N SER A 188 23.84 -26.99 9.17
CA SER A 188 23.28 -27.25 10.50
C SER A 188 22.50 -26.04 11.02
N LEU A 189 21.17 -26.16 11.10
CA LEU A 189 20.33 -25.21 11.83
C LEU A 189 20.41 -25.50 13.33
N VAL A 190 21.12 -24.63 14.04
CA VAL A 190 21.13 -24.57 15.50
C VAL A 190 19.78 -24.02 15.97
N LEU A 191 19.01 -24.86 16.67
CA LEU A 191 17.74 -24.50 17.30
C LEU A 191 18.03 -23.80 18.64
N ILE A 192 17.75 -22.51 18.76
CA ILE A 192 17.72 -21.79 20.05
C ILE A 192 16.27 -21.81 20.55
N PRO A 193 15.97 -22.29 21.77
CA PRO A 193 14.64 -22.19 22.35
C PRO A 193 14.45 -20.85 23.06
N VAL A 194 13.36 -20.14 22.76
CA VAL A 194 12.85 -19.03 23.59
C VAL A 194 11.50 -19.47 24.17
N PRO A 195 11.25 -19.25 25.47
CA PRO A 195 10.07 -19.78 26.15
C PRO A 195 8.82 -18.95 25.89
N VAL A 196 7.68 -19.63 25.72
CA VAL A 196 6.35 -19.04 25.66
C VAL A 196 5.66 -19.25 27.01
N THR A 197 5.34 -18.17 27.71
CA THR A 197 4.29 -18.15 28.72
C THR A 197 3.65 -16.77 28.77
N VAL A 198 2.47 -16.61 28.15
CA VAL A 198 1.37 -15.82 28.72
C VAL A 198 0.03 -16.41 28.24
N GLN A 199 -0.72 -16.93 29.20
CA GLN A 199 -2.13 -17.31 29.11
C GLN A 199 -3.00 -16.07 28.91
N VAL A 200 -3.94 -16.07 27.96
CA VAL A 200 -5.10 -15.17 28.01
C VAL A 200 -6.39 -15.94 27.81
N LYS A 201 -7.27 -15.66 28.77
CA LYS A 201 -8.56 -16.22 29.12
C LYS A 201 -9.62 -15.98 28.05
N SER A 202 -10.38 -17.02 27.75
CA SER A 202 -11.55 -17.00 26.89
C SER A 202 -12.71 -16.20 27.49
N VAL A 203 -13.41 -15.44 26.64
CA VAL A 203 -14.77 -14.93 26.90
C VAL A 203 -15.64 -15.23 25.68
N SER A 204 -16.74 -15.92 25.95
CA SER A 204 -17.81 -16.28 25.01
C SER A 204 -18.89 -15.19 24.92
N THR A 205 -19.87 -15.43 24.01
CA THR A 205 -21.26 -14.90 23.91
C THR A 205 -21.42 -13.52 23.23
N THR A 206 -22.30 -13.24 22.24
CA THR A 206 -23.46 -13.88 21.55
C THR A 206 -23.81 -13.05 20.27
N PRO A 207 -24.43 -13.60 19.19
CA PRO A 207 -24.69 -12.91 17.90
C PRO A 207 -26.06 -12.17 17.83
N PRO A 208 -26.28 -11.30 16.83
CA PRO A 208 -27.24 -11.57 15.72
C PRO A 208 -26.77 -10.90 14.39
N ALA A 209 -27.32 -11.05 13.17
CA ALA A 209 -28.51 -11.67 12.61
C ALA A 209 -28.24 -12.03 11.14
N THR A 210 -28.91 -13.08 10.69
CA THR A 210 -29.08 -13.64 9.35
C THR A 210 -29.51 -12.61 8.29
N VAL A 211 -28.86 -12.60 7.12
CA VAL A 211 -29.48 -12.18 5.85
C VAL A 211 -29.07 -13.11 4.70
N ALA A 212 -30.07 -13.87 4.26
CA ALA A 212 -30.36 -14.45 2.95
C ALA A 212 -29.22 -14.97 2.05
N ASN A 213 -29.18 -16.31 1.98
CA ASN A 213 -28.58 -17.11 0.92
C ASN A 213 -29.25 -16.83 -0.44
N VAL A 214 -28.45 -16.60 -1.47
CA VAL A 214 -28.81 -16.90 -2.86
C VAL A 214 -27.79 -17.93 -3.33
N ASP A 215 -28.17 -19.21 -3.24
CA ASP A 215 -27.40 -20.35 -3.73
C ASP A 215 -27.46 -20.36 -5.27
N VAL A 216 -26.53 -19.66 -5.91
CA VAL A 216 -26.05 -20.05 -7.24
C VAL A 216 -24.66 -20.62 -7.00
N VAL A 217 -24.49 -21.92 -7.25
CA VAL A 217 -23.16 -22.55 -7.29
C VAL A 217 -22.41 -21.96 -8.49
N HIS A 218 -21.82 -20.80 -8.29
CA HIS A 218 -20.85 -20.23 -9.22
C HIS A 218 -19.57 -21.04 -9.08
N ASN A 219 -19.07 -21.57 -10.20
CA ASN A 219 -17.68 -22.03 -10.23
C ASN A 219 -16.81 -20.82 -9.85
N ALA A 220 -15.91 -20.98 -8.87
CA ALA A 220 -15.00 -19.90 -8.51
C ALA A 220 -14.13 -19.51 -9.71
N ASP A 221 -13.81 -18.22 -9.80
CA ASP A 221 -12.90 -17.72 -10.83
C ASP A 221 -11.54 -18.41 -10.72
N LYS A 222 -11.07 -18.95 -11.84
CA LYS A 222 -9.90 -19.82 -11.87
C LYS A 222 -8.62 -19.01 -11.80
N ILE A 223 -7.85 -19.15 -10.73
CA ILE A 223 -6.57 -18.43 -10.59
C ILE A 223 -5.43 -19.10 -11.36
N MET A 224 -4.51 -18.30 -11.91
CA MET A 224 -3.24 -18.82 -12.44
C MET A 224 -2.34 -19.30 -11.29
N MET A 225 -1.88 -20.54 -11.38
CA MET A 225 -0.93 -21.11 -10.42
C MET A 225 0.49 -20.57 -10.64
N THR A 226 1.23 -20.35 -9.56
CA THR A 226 2.60 -19.84 -9.58
C THR A 226 3.46 -20.57 -8.55
N ASP A 227 4.75 -20.67 -8.80
CA ASP A 227 5.73 -21.23 -7.85
C ASP A 227 6.31 -20.15 -6.92
N THR A 228 6.01 -18.86 -7.18
CA THR A 228 6.51 -17.76 -6.35
C THR A 228 5.74 -17.71 -5.03
N VAL A 229 6.43 -18.01 -3.92
CA VAL A 229 5.87 -17.96 -2.57
C VAL A 229 6.07 -16.58 -1.95
N GLY A 230 5.03 -16.09 -1.27
CA GLY A 230 5.13 -14.93 -0.38
C GLY A 230 5.35 -13.58 -1.07
N LEU A 231 5.08 -13.47 -2.37
CA LEU A 231 5.11 -12.22 -3.12
C LEU A 231 3.73 -11.97 -3.74
N TRP A 232 3.18 -10.79 -3.49
CA TRP A 232 1.97 -10.34 -4.19
C TRP A 232 2.27 -10.05 -5.65
N GLN A 233 1.43 -10.56 -6.55
CA GLN A 233 1.59 -10.40 -7.99
C GLN A 233 0.23 -10.12 -8.64
N GLN A 234 0.21 -9.22 -9.61
CA GLN A 234 -0.95 -9.03 -10.49
C GLN A 234 -1.01 -10.10 -11.57
N ARG A 235 -2.21 -10.64 -11.78
CA ARG A 235 -2.52 -11.70 -12.74
C ARG A 235 -3.94 -11.49 -13.30
N TYR A 236 -4.37 -12.39 -14.17
CA TYR A 236 -5.72 -12.43 -14.72
C TYR A 236 -6.30 -13.82 -14.48
N TYR A 237 -7.61 -13.91 -14.20
CA TYR A 237 -8.25 -15.23 -14.05
C TYR A 237 -8.18 -15.99 -15.38
N GLU A 238 -7.97 -17.31 -15.30
CA GLU A 238 -7.80 -18.17 -16.47
C GLU A 238 -9.01 -18.08 -17.41
N GLY A 239 -8.75 -17.86 -18.69
CA GLY A 239 -9.80 -17.70 -19.70
C GLY A 239 -10.55 -16.37 -19.63
N THR A 240 -10.13 -15.42 -18.78
CA THR A 240 -10.74 -14.09 -18.67
C THR A 240 -9.71 -12.98 -18.81
N ARG A 241 -10.17 -11.74 -18.96
CA ARG A 241 -9.35 -10.52 -18.82
C ARG A 241 -9.56 -9.82 -17.48
N GLN A 242 -10.20 -10.48 -16.52
CA GLN A 242 -10.44 -9.90 -15.21
C GLN A 242 -9.16 -9.94 -14.38
N PRO A 243 -8.59 -8.79 -14.00
CA PRO A 243 -7.36 -8.75 -13.24
C PRO A 243 -7.63 -9.02 -11.76
N TYR A 244 -6.66 -9.63 -11.10
CA TYR A 244 -6.62 -9.78 -9.65
C TYR A 244 -5.17 -9.68 -9.16
N ILE A 245 -5.00 -9.53 -7.85
CA ILE A 245 -3.69 -9.74 -7.22
C ILE A 245 -3.76 -10.93 -6.28
N ALA A 246 -2.68 -11.69 -6.19
CA ALA A 246 -2.63 -12.82 -5.27
C ALA A 246 -1.26 -13.00 -4.66
N VAL A 247 -1.25 -13.66 -3.49
CA VAL A 247 -0.05 -14.15 -2.82
C VAL A 247 -0.23 -15.62 -2.46
N ARG A 248 0.81 -16.42 -2.71
CA ARG A 248 0.87 -17.84 -2.39
C ARG A 248 1.54 -18.08 -1.03
N SER A 249 0.98 -18.96 -0.20
CA SER A 249 1.65 -19.46 1.01
C SER A 249 2.67 -20.56 0.68
N ILE A 250 3.46 -20.96 1.67
CA ILE A 250 4.36 -22.12 1.57
C ILE A 250 3.59 -23.41 1.24
N ASP A 251 2.42 -23.59 1.86
CA ASP A 251 1.55 -24.78 1.69
C ASP A 251 0.72 -24.74 0.38
N GLY A 252 0.97 -23.74 -0.47
CA GLY A 252 0.32 -23.61 -1.78
C GLY A 252 -1.11 -23.11 -1.76
N SER A 253 -1.60 -22.59 -0.63
CA SER A 253 -2.85 -21.84 -0.59
C SER A 253 -2.64 -20.41 -1.10
N TYR A 254 -3.70 -19.73 -1.53
CA TYR A 254 -3.62 -18.35 -2.02
C TYR A 254 -4.56 -17.41 -1.26
N ILE A 255 -4.14 -16.16 -1.13
CA ILE A 255 -5.07 -15.05 -0.93
C ILE A 255 -5.15 -14.29 -2.24
N VAL A 256 -6.37 -13.98 -2.64
CA VAL A 256 -6.71 -13.28 -3.87
C VAL A 256 -7.51 -12.04 -3.53
N LYS A 257 -7.22 -10.93 -4.20
CA LYS A 257 -8.01 -9.71 -4.17
C LYS A 257 -8.40 -9.32 -5.60
N ASP A 258 -9.69 -9.18 -5.84
CA ASP A 258 -10.26 -8.77 -7.12
C ASP A 258 -10.43 -7.25 -7.26
N CYS A 259 -10.98 -6.82 -8.38
CA CYS A 259 -11.30 -5.41 -8.66
C CYS A 259 -12.40 -4.83 -7.76
N GLU A 260 -13.32 -5.66 -7.25
CA GLU A 260 -14.35 -5.23 -6.30
C GLU A 260 -13.76 -4.95 -4.91
N GLY A 261 -12.52 -5.41 -4.68
CA GLY A 261 -11.83 -5.29 -3.41
C GLY A 261 -12.17 -6.43 -2.45
N THR A 262 -12.82 -7.48 -2.91
CA THR A 262 -13.12 -8.67 -2.11
C THR A 262 -11.85 -9.50 -1.93
N PHE A 263 -11.61 -9.96 -0.71
CA PHE A 263 -10.56 -10.92 -0.41
C PHE A 263 -11.11 -12.34 -0.35
N SER A 264 -10.44 -13.24 -1.06
CA SER A 264 -10.79 -14.67 -1.12
C SER A 264 -9.59 -15.52 -0.78
N TYR A 265 -9.81 -16.56 0.02
CA TYR A 265 -8.84 -17.58 0.41
C TYR A 265 -9.07 -18.85 -0.39
N TYR A 266 -8.10 -19.21 -1.22
CA TYR A 266 -8.07 -20.46 -1.99
C TYR A 266 -7.26 -21.47 -1.17
N SER A 267 -7.96 -22.30 -0.41
CA SER A 267 -7.38 -23.28 0.50
C SER A 267 -6.98 -24.54 -0.24
N ASN A 268 -5.69 -24.87 -0.25
CA ASN A 268 -5.19 -26.08 -0.90
C ASN A 268 -5.69 -27.34 -0.17
N HIS A 269 -6.35 -28.25 -0.90
CA HIS A 269 -6.88 -29.51 -0.38
C HIS A 269 -5.80 -30.39 0.29
N SER A 270 -4.57 -30.35 -0.24
CA SER A 270 -3.45 -31.16 0.26
C SER A 270 -3.01 -30.77 1.67
N HIS A 271 -3.34 -29.56 2.13
CA HIS A 271 -2.95 -29.03 3.44
C HIS A 271 -4.17 -28.47 4.20
N HIS A 272 -5.36 -29.01 3.94
CA HIS A 272 -6.58 -28.51 4.56
C HIS A 272 -6.53 -28.65 6.09
N SER A 273 -6.99 -27.61 6.80
CA SER A 273 -7.25 -27.74 8.24
C SER A 273 -8.60 -28.42 8.45
N THR A 274 -8.68 -29.34 9.42
CA THR A 274 -9.92 -30.03 9.81
C THR A 274 -11.03 -29.09 10.29
N ARG A 275 -10.69 -27.83 10.61
CA ARG A 275 -11.65 -26.82 11.02
C ARG A 275 -11.36 -25.49 10.34
N VAL A 276 -12.36 -24.97 9.62
CA VAL A 276 -12.32 -23.67 8.99
C VAL A 276 -12.86 -22.61 9.99
N PRO A 277 -12.14 -21.50 10.21
CA PRO A 277 -12.62 -20.37 11.00
C PRO A 277 -13.95 -19.80 10.52
N ALA A 278 -14.79 -19.32 11.44
CA ALA A 278 -16.12 -18.78 11.10
C ALA A 278 -16.10 -17.54 10.19
N ASN A 279 -14.96 -16.83 10.14
CA ASN A 279 -14.79 -15.66 9.28
C ASN A 279 -14.47 -16.02 7.81
N LEU A 280 -14.42 -17.31 7.47
CA LEU A 280 -14.23 -17.80 6.11
C LEU A 280 -15.54 -18.41 5.63
N ILE A 281 -16.21 -17.70 4.71
CA ILE A 281 -17.49 -18.13 4.14
C ILE A 281 -17.19 -18.92 2.88
N PHE A 282 -17.55 -20.20 2.86
CA PHE A 282 -17.39 -21.04 1.67
C PHE A 282 -18.14 -20.42 0.49
N SER A 283 -17.45 -20.34 -0.65
CA SER A 283 -18.01 -19.80 -1.88
C SER A 283 -18.18 -20.91 -2.91
N ALA A 284 -17.10 -21.61 -3.25
CA ALA A 284 -17.09 -22.65 -4.28
C ALA A 284 -15.81 -23.49 -4.22
N ASN A 285 -15.72 -24.50 -5.09
CA ASN A 285 -14.49 -25.25 -5.34
C ASN A 285 -13.86 -24.83 -6.68
N ASP A 286 -12.53 -24.71 -6.73
CA ASP A 286 -11.74 -24.57 -7.96
C ASP A 286 -10.57 -25.56 -7.93
N ARG A 287 -10.61 -26.58 -8.80
CA ARG A 287 -9.52 -27.58 -8.95
C ARG A 287 -9.12 -28.19 -7.60
N GLN A 288 -7.93 -27.84 -7.10
CA GLN A 288 -7.35 -28.32 -5.84
C GLN A 288 -7.64 -27.38 -4.66
N PHE A 289 -8.57 -26.43 -4.83
CA PHE A 289 -8.87 -25.40 -3.84
C PHE A 289 -10.33 -25.43 -3.41
N SER A 290 -10.53 -25.29 -2.10
CA SER A 290 -11.77 -24.82 -1.53
C SER A 290 -11.67 -23.30 -1.37
N VAL A 291 -12.58 -22.55 -2.00
CA VAL A 291 -12.54 -21.09 -2.06
C VAL A 291 -13.48 -20.50 -1.02
N TYR A 292 -12.95 -19.61 -0.19
CA TYR A 292 -13.67 -18.94 0.88
C TYR A 292 -13.56 -17.42 0.73
N ARG A 293 -14.67 -16.70 0.88
CA ARG A 293 -14.64 -15.24 1.04
C ARG A 293 -14.23 -14.87 2.47
N ILE A 294 -13.48 -13.78 2.61
CA ILE A 294 -13.04 -13.23 3.90
C ILE A 294 -13.75 -11.90 4.17
N PRO A 295 -15.02 -11.89 4.61
CA PRO A 295 -15.78 -10.66 4.84
C PRO A 295 -15.26 -9.82 6.01
N TYR A 296 -14.64 -10.45 7.01
CA TYR A 296 -14.14 -9.79 8.22
C TYR A 296 -12.97 -10.55 8.85
N GLY A 297 -12.34 -9.94 9.86
CA GLY A 297 -11.22 -10.54 10.59
C GLY A 297 -9.88 -10.29 9.90
N ASN A 298 -8.91 -11.17 10.11
CA ASN A 298 -7.58 -11.01 9.50
C ASN A 298 -7.62 -11.31 8.01
N GLY A 299 -7.05 -10.40 7.22
CA GLY A 299 -6.93 -10.55 5.77
C GLY A 299 -8.12 -10.01 4.97
N SER A 300 -9.13 -9.46 5.65
CA SER A 300 -10.36 -8.95 5.01
C SER A 300 -10.27 -7.49 4.56
N SER A 301 -9.25 -6.74 4.97
CA SER A 301 -9.17 -5.30 4.68
C SER A 301 -7.82 -4.87 4.12
N HIS A 302 -7.86 -3.83 3.29
CA HIS A 302 -6.67 -3.27 2.65
C HIS A 302 -5.64 -2.75 3.67
N GLN A 303 -6.10 -2.13 4.75
CA GLN A 303 -5.26 -1.57 5.82
C GLN A 303 -4.48 -2.65 6.59
N GLN A 304 -5.09 -3.82 6.83
CA GLN A 304 -4.39 -4.92 7.49
C GLN A 304 -3.20 -5.41 6.66
N TRP A 305 -3.40 -5.55 5.36
CA TRP A 305 -2.31 -5.87 4.45
C TRP A 305 -1.29 -4.74 4.44
N LEU A 306 -1.65 -3.47 4.21
CA LEU A 306 -0.67 -2.37 4.21
C LEU A 306 0.17 -2.24 5.49
N ASN A 307 -0.41 -2.52 6.65
CA ASN A 307 0.23 -2.25 7.95
C ASN A 307 0.92 -3.46 8.58
N SER A 308 0.95 -4.61 7.90
CA SER A 308 1.56 -5.84 8.40
C SER A 308 2.69 -6.33 7.49
N GLN A 309 3.65 -7.05 8.07
CA GLN A 309 4.66 -7.78 7.30
C GLN A 309 4.09 -9.10 6.75
N SER A 310 3.18 -9.72 7.49
CA SER A 310 2.50 -10.94 7.13
C SER A 310 1.19 -11.07 7.89
N LEU A 311 0.28 -11.91 7.39
CA LEU A 311 -0.99 -12.22 8.04
C LEU A 311 -1.17 -13.74 8.14
N SER A 312 -1.75 -14.18 9.26
CA SER A 312 -2.14 -15.57 9.47
C SER A 312 -3.63 -15.75 9.17
N ILE A 313 -3.95 -16.64 8.22
CA ILE A 313 -5.31 -16.95 7.77
C ILE A 313 -5.42 -18.47 7.72
N ASN A 314 -6.36 -19.05 8.47
CA ASN A 314 -6.53 -20.50 8.58
C ASN A 314 -5.21 -21.26 8.87
N LYS A 315 -4.42 -20.76 9.83
CA LYS A 315 -3.09 -21.29 10.22
C LYS A 315 -2.01 -21.22 9.12
N ASN A 316 -2.31 -20.67 7.95
CA ASN A 316 -1.35 -20.37 6.92
C ASN A 316 -0.81 -18.95 7.10
N ILE A 317 0.50 -18.77 6.94
CA ILE A 317 1.14 -17.44 6.95
C ILE A 317 1.29 -16.94 5.50
N PHE A 318 0.81 -15.73 5.27
CA PHE A 318 0.92 -15.03 4.00
C PHE A 318 1.79 -13.80 4.17
N SER A 319 2.86 -13.72 3.39
CA SER A 319 3.71 -12.53 3.33
C SER A 319 2.99 -11.37 2.66
N ASN A 320 3.32 -10.15 3.08
CA ASN A 320 2.79 -8.92 2.51
C ASN A 320 3.75 -8.26 1.49
N ASN A 321 4.87 -8.92 1.15
CA ASN A 321 5.83 -8.38 0.19
C ASN A 321 5.15 -8.07 -1.15
N GLY A 322 5.37 -6.86 -1.66
CA GLY A 322 4.82 -6.41 -2.94
C GLY A 322 3.33 -6.08 -2.93
N TYR A 323 2.63 -6.10 -1.77
CA TYR A 323 1.20 -5.82 -1.74
C TYR A 323 0.85 -4.39 -2.15
N LYS A 324 1.56 -3.38 -1.61
CA LYS A 324 1.31 -1.97 -1.93
C LYS A 324 1.44 -1.69 -3.43
N SER A 325 2.52 -2.16 -4.05
CA SER A 325 2.75 -1.99 -5.49
C SER A 325 1.73 -2.76 -6.32
N SER A 326 1.45 -4.02 -5.97
CA SER A 326 0.46 -4.83 -6.69
C SER A 326 -0.96 -4.27 -6.57
N SER A 327 -1.35 -3.77 -5.38
CA SER A 327 -2.67 -3.15 -5.19
C SER A 327 -2.83 -1.85 -5.96
N LEU A 328 -1.76 -1.07 -6.13
CA LEU A 328 -1.78 0.12 -6.99
C LEU A 328 -1.88 -0.26 -8.48
N ALA A 329 -1.15 -1.30 -8.90
CA ALA A 329 -1.22 -1.83 -10.25
C ALA A 329 -2.61 -2.41 -10.58
N LEU A 330 -3.22 -3.13 -9.63
CA LEU A 330 -4.59 -3.61 -9.79
C LEU A 330 -5.57 -2.45 -9.95
N ALA A 331 -5.49 -1.43 -9.09
CA ALA A 331 -6.37 -0.26 -9.17
C ALA A 331 -6.26 0.47 -10.52
N SER A 332 -5.06 0.54 -11.12
CA SER A 332 -4.88 1.19 -12.43
C SER A 332 -5.50 0.40 -13.58
N VAL A 333 -5.57 -0.94 -13.48
CA VAL A 333 -6.17 -1.78 -14.51
C VAL A 333 -7.69 -1.94 -14.32
N CYS A 334 -8.17 -2.05 -13.08
CA CYS A 334 -9.60 -2.20 -12.79
C CYS A 334 -10.41 -0.99 -13.29
N ASN A 335 -9.88 0.23 -13.20
CA ASN A 335 -10.55 1.43 -13.72
C ASN A 335 -10.72 1.44 -15.26
N ASN A 336 -9.97 0.60 -15.98
CA ASN A 336 -9.95 0.54 -17.44
C ASN A 336 -10.66 -0.70 -18.01
N THR A 337 -11.29 -1.52 -17.17
CA THR A 337 -12.02 -2.71 -17.63
C THR A 337 -13.37 -2.32 -18.24
N VAL A 338 -13.35 -1.94 -19.51
CA VAL A 338 -14.55 -1.86 -20.35
C VAL A 338 -15.01 -3.30 -20.63
N PRO A 339 -16.26 -3.67 -20.31
CA PRO A 339 -16.81 -4.96 -20.70
C PRO A 339 -16.94 -5.01 -22.23
N PHE A 340 -16.45 -6.09 -22.85
CA PHE A 340 -16.73 -6.42 -24.24
C PHE A 340 -17.73 -7.56 -24.29
#